data_AF-W5D164-F1
#
_entry.id   AF-W5D164-F1
#
_cell.length_a   1.000
_cell.length_b   1.000
_cell.length_c   1.000
_cell.angle_alpha   90.00
_cell.angle_beta   90.00
_cell.angle_gamma   90.00
#
_symmetry.space_group_name_H-M   'P 1'
#
loop_
_entity.id
_entity.type
_entity.pdbx_description
1 polymer ?
#
loop_
_entity_poly.entity_id
_entity_poly.type
_entity_poly.pdbx_seq_one_letter_code
_entity_poly.pdbx_strand_id
1 'polypeptide(L)'
;MTQKQTMFKGQTKKKSIPPSRHGKAPHIRKGKRAVKPTKCTKDMDADKDLTKFINHANEIKAANKASKEGGDLSIVKSDADTSNSKQ
;
A
#
# COMPACT_ATOMS: atom_id res chain seq x y z
N MET A 1 2.18 -11.37 49.94
CA MET A 1 2.27 -12.20 48.72
C MET A 1 0.90 -12.29 48.07
N THR A 2 0.70 -11.68 46.90
CA THR A 2 -0.60 -11.70 46.20
C THR A 2 -0.63 -12.74 45.09
N GLN A 3 -1.50 -13.74 45.28
CA GLN A 3 -1.76 -14.91 44.44
C GLN A 3 -2.46 -14.52 43.12
N LYS A 4 -1.72 -13.93 42.17
CA LYS A 4 -2.25 -13.61 40.82
C LYS A 4 -1.40 -14.15 39.65
N GLN A 5 -0.44 -15.03 39.93
CA GLN A 5 0.44 -15.57 38.89
C GLN A 5 -0.23 -16.60 37.95
N THR A 6 -1.34 -17.21 38.34
CA THR A 6 -2.01 -18.27 37.55
C THR A 6 -3.07 -17.77 36.58
N MET A 7 -3.49 -16.50 36.66
CA MET A 7 -4.57 -15.96 35.81
C MET A 7 -4.19 -15.66 34.35
N PHE A 8 -2.91 -15.80 33.96
CA PHE A 8 -2.43 -15.37 32.64
C PHE A 8 -1.72 -16.44 31.81
N LYS A 9 -1.71 -17.71 32.25
CA LYS A 9 -1.09 -18.79 31.49
C LYS A 9 -2.07 -19.32 30.43
N GLY A 10 -1.86 -18.95 29.17
CA GLY A 10 -2.60 -19.49 28.02
C GLY A 10 -3.30 -18.48 27.12
N GLN A 11 -3.38 -17.20 27.49
CA GLN A 11 -3.93 -16.18 26.59
C GLN A 11 -2.84 -15.57 25.71
N THR A 12 -2.87 -15.88 24.42
CA THR A 12 -2.06 -15.15 23.43
C THR A 12 -2.58 -13.72 23.35
N LYS A 13 -1.78 -12.75 23.81
CA LYS A 13 -2.12 -11.33 23.69
C LYS A 13 -2.15 -10.96 22.21
N LYS A 14 -3.34 -10.95 21.60
CA LYS A 14 -3.55 -10.28 20.31
C LYS A 14 -3.32 -8.79 20.56
N LYS A 15 -2.15 -8.28 20.18
CA LYS A 15 -1.87 -6.83 20.16
C LYS A 15 -2.65 -6.21 19.00
N SER A 16 -3.97 -6.17 19.14
CA SER A 16 -4.82 -5.32 18.29
C SER A 16 -4.64 -3.89 18.79
N ILE A 17 -4.33 -2.97 17.88
CA ILE A 17 -4.21 -1.55 18.20
C ILE A 17 -5.58 -1.11 18.71
N PRO A 18 -5.72 -0.68 19.98
CA PRO A 18 -7.00 -0.23 20.46
C PRO A 18 -7.42 0.98 19.62
N PRO A 19 -8.67 1.02 19.10
CA PRO A 19 -9.21 2.27 18.60
C PRO A 19 -9.05 3.29 19.74
N SER A 20 -8.66 4.52 19.40
CA SER A 20 -8.34 5.57 20.38
C SER A 20 -9.35 5.60 21.53
N ARG A 21 -8.98 6.11 22.72
CA ARG A 21 -9.84 6.12 23.94
C ARG A 21 -11.27 6.65 23.74
N HIS A 22 -11.58 7.26 22.59
CA HIS A 22 -12.90 7.77 22.21
C HIS A 22 -13.52 7.08 20.98
N GLY A 23 -13.05 5.89 20.58
CA GLY A 23 -13.55 5.15 19.41
C GLY A 23 -13.29 5.83 18.06
N LYS A 24 -12.65 7.00 18.05
CA LYS A 24 -12.34 7.72 16.82
C LYS A 24 -11.22 6.97 16.11
N ALA A 25 -11.48 6.57 14.86
CA ALA A 25 -10.45 6.07 13.97
C ALA A 25 -9.31 7.10 13.93
N PRO A 26 -8.03 6.67 13.96
CA PRO A 26 -6.90 7.59 13.92
C PRO A 26 -7.05 8.52 12.72
N HIS A 27 -7.05 9.83 12.98
CA HIS A 27 -7.19 10.83 11.94
C HIS A 27 -5.98 10.72 11.01
N ILE A 28 -6.24 10.22 9.81
CA ILE A 28 -5.23 10.14 8.77
C ILE A 28 -5.02 11.57 8.25
N ARG A 29 -3.88 12.17 8.60
CA ARG A 29 -3.45 13.43 7.98
C ARG A 29 -3.32 13.24 6.46
N LYS A 30 -3.68 14.27 5.69
CA LYS A 30 -3.39 14.33 4.23
C LYS A 30 -1.93 13.95 4.00
N GLY A 31 -1.67 13.09 3.00
CA GLY A 31 -0.36 12.45 2.79
C GLY A 31 -0.23 11.06 3.45
N LYS A 32 -1.37 10.37 3.67
CA LYS A 32 -1.49 9.02 4.24
C LYS A 32 -0.32 8.14 3.80
N ARG A 33 0.55 7.80 4.77
CA ARG A 33 1.76 6.99 4.57
C ARG A 33 1.41 5.78 3.71
N ALA A 34 2.15 5.58 2.63
CA ALA A 34 2.20 4.32 1.88
C ALA A 34 2.83 3.25 2.78
N VAL A 35 2.09 2.79 3.78
CA VAL A 35 2.51 1.69 4.63
C VAL A 35 2.32 0.43 3.83
N LYS A 36 3.43 -0.20 3.43
CA LYS A 36 3.38 -1.50 2.76
C LYS A 36 2.56 -2.46 3.64
N PRO A 37 1.58 -3.17 3.06
CA PRO A 37 0.76 -4.10 3.82
C PRO A 37 1.68 -5.15 4.45
N THR A 38 1.47 -5.45 5.73
CA THR A 38 2.28 -6.42 6.49
C THR A 38 2.10 -7.85 6.00
N LYS A 39 1.06 -8.11 5.19
CA LYS A 39 0.77 -9.40 4.55
C LYS A 39 0.32 -9.13 3.13
N CYS A 40 1.04 -9.66 2.14
CA CYS A 40 0.56 -9.72 0.77
C CYS A 40 -0.41 -10.90 0.65
N THR A 41 -1.65 -10.64 0.24
CA THR A 41 -2.62 -11.69 -0.10
C THR A 41 -2.56 -11.97 -1.60
N LYS A 42 -3.02 -13.15 -2.02
CA LYS A 42 -3.07 -13.52 -3.45
C LYS A 42 -3.92 -12.54 -4.27
N ASP A 43 -5.02 -12.06 -3.69
CA ASP A 43 -5.91 -11.07 -4.32
C ASP A 43 -5.16 -9.76 -4.59
N MET A 44 -4.32 -9.30 -3.65
CA MET A 44 -3.51 -8.10 -3.85
C MET A 44 -2.49 -8.23 -4.97
N ASP A 45 -1.98 -9.44 -5.23
CA ASP A 45 -1.05 -9.66 -6.33
C ASP A 45 -1.79 -9.71 -7.68
N ALA A 46 -2.97 -10.33 -7.70
CA ALA A 46 -3.87 -10.28 -8.86
C ALA A 46 -4.27 -8.83 -9.21
N ASP A 47 -4.62 -8.01 -8.20
CA ASP A 47 -4.97 -6.60 -8.39
C ASP A 47 -3.78 -5.79 -8.94
N LYS A 48 -2.55 -6.07 -8.49
CA LYS A 48 -1.34 -5.43 -9.03
C LYS A 48 -1.14 -5.78 -10.50
N ASP A 49 -1.30 -7.05 -10.86
CA ASP A 49 -1.08 -7.50 -12.24
C ASP A 49 -2.17 -6.96 -13.17
N LEU A 50 -3.43 -6.90 -12.71
CA LEU A 50 -4.50 -6.21 -13.42
C LEU A 50 -4.19 -4.72 -13.62
N THR A 51 -3.70 -4.04 -12.57
CA THR A 51 -3.34 -2.62 -12.66
C THR A 51 -2.20 -2.38 -13.65
N LYS A 52 -1.15 -3.22 -13.65
CA LYS A 52 -0.06 -3.15 -14.63
C LYS A 52 -0.56 -3.33 -16.05
N PHE A 53 -1.45 -4.30 -16.26
CA PHE A 53 -2.03 -4.56 -17.58
C PHE A 53 -2.83 -3.36 -18.10
N ILE A 54 -3.69 -2.78 -17.26
CA ILE A 54 -4.49 -1.61 -17.61
C ILE A 54 -3.59 -0.42 -17.94
N ASN A 55 -2.55 -0.17 -17.13
CA ASN A 55 -1.62 0.94 -17.37
C ASN A 55 -0.90 0.77 -18.70
N HIS A 56 -0.34 -0.42 -18.97
CA HIS A 56 0.33 -0.73 -20.22
C HIS A 56 -0.59 -0.55 -21.44
N ALA A 57 -1.85 -1.01 -21.35
CA ALA A 57 -2.82 -0.83 -22.43
C ALA A 57 -3.14 0.65 -22.68
N ASN A 58 -3.28 1.45 -21.63
CA ASN A 58 -3.51 2.89 -21.72
C ASN A 58 -2.29 3.63 -22.29
N GLU A 59 -1.08 3.25 -21.89
CA GLU A 59 0.18 3.78 -22.40
C GLU A 59 0.31 3.55 -23.91
N ILE A 60 0.12 2.30 -24.37
CA ILE A 60 0.14 1.96 -25.80
C ILE A 60 -0.92 2.75 -26.56
N LYS A 61 -2.13 2.88 -26.00
CA LYS A 61 -3.21 3.63 -26.64
C LYS A 61 -2.87 5.11 -26.79
N ALA A 62 -2.23 5.71 -25.79
CA ALA A 62 -1.77 7.09 -25.83
C ALA A 62 -0.63 7.26 -26.85
N ALA A 63 0.37 6.38 -26.84
CA ALA A 63 1.47 6.38 -27.79
C ALA A 63 0.97 6.27 -29.24
N ASN A 64 0.11 5.30 -29.52
CA ASN A 64 -0.49 5.12 -30.85
C ASN A 64 -1.30 6.33 -31.31
N LYS A 65 -1.97 7.03 -30.39
CA LYS A 65 -2.69 8.26 -30.73
C LYS A 65 -1.73 9.37 -31.12
N ALA A 66 -0.65 9.57 -30.35
CA ALA A 66 0.37 10.56 -30.67
C ALA A 66 1.08 10.25 -32.00
N SER A 67 1.47 8.99 -32.23
CA SER A 67 2.12 8.58 -33.48
C SER A 67 1.26 8.84 -34.71
N LYS A 68 -0.08 8.72 -34.59
CA LYS A 68 -1.02 9.09 -35.66
C LYS A 68 -1.09 10.59 -35.92
N GLU A 69 -0.93 11.41 -34.88
CA GLU A 69 -0.89 12.87 -34.97
C GLU A 69 0.50 13.40 -35.38
N GLY A 70 1.45 12.50 -35.69
CA GLY A 70 2.82 12.83 -36.10
C GLY A 70 3.74 13.20 -34.94
N GLY A 71 3.30 13.04 -33.70
CA GLY A 71 4.10 13.23 -32.49
C GLY A 71 4.63 11.92 -31.92
N ASP A 72 5.70 11.99 -31.14
CA ASP A 72 6.22 10.86 -30.37
C ASP A 72 6.11 11.16 -28.87
N LEU A 73 5.75 10.15 -28.07
CA LEU A 73 5.64 10.27 -26.62
C LEU A 73 6.77 9.48 -25.97
N SER A 74 7.71 10.17 -25.35
CA SER A 74 8.72 9.55 -24.50
C SER A 74 8.16 9.26 -23.11
N ILE A 75 8.27 8.02 -22.64
CA ILE A 75 7.96 7.69 -21.25
C ILE A 75 9.04 8.27 -20.35
N VAL A 76 8.75 9.41 -19.70
CA VAL A 76 9.59 9.93 -18.61
C VAL A 76 9.31 9.07 -17.39
N LYS A 77 10.27 8.19 -17.04
CA LYS A 77 10.23 7.50 -15.75
C LYS A 77 10.27 8.57 -14.67
N SER A 78 9.18 8.73 -13.92
CA SER A 78 9.21 9.50 -12.68
C SER A 78 10.30 8.90 -11.79
N ASP A 79 11.13 9.73 -11.17
CA ASP A 79 12.14 9.27 -10.22
C ASP A 79 11.50 8.25 -9.28
N ALA A 80 12.06 7.04 -9.28
CA ALA A 80 11.54 5.94 -8.47
C ALA A 80 11.36 6.45 -7.04
N ASP A 81 10.16 6.30 -6.47
CA ASP A 81 9.80 6.75 -5.13
C ASP A 81 10.98 6.61 -4.17
N THR A 82 11.55 7.73 -3.73
CA THR A 82 12.73 7.83 -2.84
C THR A 82 12.52 7.22 -1.45
N SER A 83 11.39 6.54 -1.23
CA SER A 83 11.02 5.78 -0.04
C SER A 83 11.92 4.55 0.25
N ASN A 84 12.84 4.21 -0.66
CA ASN A 84 13.82 3.14 -0.49
C ASN A 84 15.28 3.64 -0.35
N SER A 85 15.49 4.94 -0.07
CA SER A 85 16.81 5.39 0.39
C SER A 85 17.04 4.97 1.84
N LYS A 86 18.01 4.06 2.04
CA LYS A 86 18.50 3.66 3.35
C LYS A 86 18.94 4.91 4.14
N GLN A 87 18.34 5.11 5.31
CA GLN A 87 18.98 5.70 6.49
C GLN A 87 18.47 4.98 7.73
#